data_AF-A0A4Y9PQP0-F1
#
_entry.id   AF-A0A4Y9PQP0-F1
#
_cell.length_a   1.000
_cell.length_b   1.000
_cell.length_c   1.000
_cell.angle_alpha   90.00
_cell.angle_beta   90.00
_cell.angle_gamma   90.00
#
_symmetry.space_group_name_H-M   'P 1'
#
loop_
_entity.id
_entity.type
_entity.pdbx_description
1 polymer ?
#
loop_
_entity_poly.entity_id
_entity_poly.type
_entity_poly.pdbx_seq_one_letter_code
_entity_poly.pdbx_strand_id
1 'polypeptide(L)' 'MDYLRRMQLERPVLFWVVTLVALLVAFQLLVFVAGLLLGPFGVPSWAPLVIVIGVLVLIARRQQR' A
#
# COMPACT_ATOMS: atom_id res chain seq x y z
N MET A 1 -20.46 1.92 4.16
CA MET A 1 -19.79 3.19 3.80
C MET A 1 -20.16 4.32 4.76
N ASP A 2 -21.31 4.23 5.44
CA ASP A 2 -21.82 5.29 6.32
C ASP A 2 -20.94 5.54 7.54
N TYR A 3 -20.31 4.50 8.10
CA TYR A 3 -19.44 4.66 9.26
C TYR A 3 -18.15 5.45 8.95
N LEU A 4 -17.46 5.11 7.85
CA LEU A 4 -16.24 5.83 7.45
C LEU A 4 -16.56 7.27 7.03
N ARG A 5 -17.67 7.48 6.30
CA ARG A 5 -18.14 8.81 5.93
C ARG A 5 -18.51 9.65 7.17
N ARG A 6 -19.16 9.04 8.16
CA ARG A 6 -19.47 9.71 9.44
C ARG A 6 -18.19 10.03 10.21
N MET A 7 -17.24 9.10 10.31
CA MET A 7 -15.95 9.32 10.98
C MET A 7 -15.15 10.45 10.31
N GLN A 8 -15.17 10.54 8.98
CA GLN A 8 -14.52 11.61 8.24
C GLN A 8 -15.08 13.00 8.58
N LEU A 9 -16.40 13.11 8.82
CA LEU A 9 -17.07 14.38 9.16
C LEU A 9 -16.94 14.72 10.65
N GLU A 10 -17.13 13.75 11.53
CA GLU A 10 -17.16 13.99 12.99
C GLU A 10 -15.75 14.00 13.61
N ARG A 11 -14.82 13.19 13.08
CA ARG A 11 -13.48 12.97 13.64
C ARG A 11 -12.42 12.87 12.54
N PRO A 12 -12.16 13.95 11.78
CA PRO A 12 -11.31 13.92 10.59
C PRO A 12 -9.89 13.45 10.89
N VAL A 13 -9.32 13.82 12.04
CA VAL A 13 -7.97 13.40 12.44
C VAL A 13 -7.90 11.87 12.62
N LEU A 14 -8.86 11.28 13.34
CA LEU A 14 -8.94 9.83 13.53
C LEU A 14 -9.10 9.10 12.19
N PHE A 15 -9.96 9.62 11.31
CA PHE A 15 -10.15 9.06 9.97
C PHE A 15 -8.83 9.02 9.18
N TRP A 16 -8.10 10.13 9.13
CA TRP A 16 -6.84 10.19 8.39
C TRP A 16 -5.74 9.34 9.01
N VAL A 17 -5.64 9.27 10.34
CA VAL A 17 -4.68 8.40 11.03
C VAL A 17 -4.95 6.93 10.73
N VAL A 18 -6.20 6.48 10.87
CA VAL A 18 -6.57 5.09 10.57
C VAL A 18 -6.32 4.77 9.10
N THR A 19 -6.68 5.68 8.20
CA THR A 19 -6.44 5.52 6.76
C THR A 19 -4.96 5.41 6.44
N LEU A 20 -4.12 6.28 7.02
CA LEU A 20 -2.67 6.25 6.86
C LEU A 20 -2.10 4.92 7.36
N VAL A 21 -2.49 4.49 8.56
CA VAL A 21 -2.04 3.22 9.14
C VAL A 21 -2.45 2.05 8.25
N ALA A 22 -3.69 2.01 7.78
CA ALA A 22 -4.17 0.97 6.87
C ALA A 22 -3.36 0.92 5.57
N LEU A 23 -3.03 2.10 5.00
CA LEU A 23 -2.21 2.20 3.80
C LEU A 23 -0.78 1.70 4.04
N LEU A 24 -0.15 2.09 5.15
CA LEU A 24 1.19 1.62 5.51
C LEU A 24 1.23 0.10 5.71
N VAL A 25 0.24 -0.45 6.41
CA VAL A 25 0.14 -1.90 6.63
C VAL A 25 -0.08 -2.64 5.32
N ALA A 26 -0.96 -2.15 4.45
CA ALA A 26 -1.19 -2.75 3.13
C ALA A 26 0.08 -2.72 2.25
N PHE A 27 0.80 -1.58 2.25
CA PHE A 27 2.06 -1.46 1.51
C PHE A 27 3.13 -2.42 2.06
N GLN A 28 3.27 -2.49 3.39
CA GLN A 28 4.21 -3.42 4.03
C GLN A 28 3.87 -4.88 3.70
N LEU A 29 2.59 -5.25 3.69
CA LEU A 29 2.15 -6.58 3.29
C LEU A 29 2.50 -6.90 1.84
N LEU A 30 2.35 -5.95 0.91
CA LEU A 30 2.75 -6.16 -0.48
C LEU A 30 4.25 -6.41 -0.62
N VAL A 31 5.08 -5.61 0.06
CA VAL A 31 6.54 -5.80 0.06
C VAL A 31 6.92 -7.13 0.70
N PHE A 32 6.24 -7.51 1.79
CA PHE A 32 6.46 -8.80 2.44
C PHE A 32 6.13 -9.97 1.52
N VAL A 33 4.96 -9.95 0.87
CA VAL A 33 4.56 -11.00 -0.08
C VAL A 33 5.53 -11.04 -1.27
N ALA A 34 5.92 -9.89 -1.82
CA ALA A 34 6.93 -9.83 -2.88
C ALA A 34 8.26 -10.43 -2.42
N GLY A 35 8.71 -10.11 -1.20
CA GLY A 35 9.92 -10.67 -0.61
C GLY A 35 9.85 -12.19 -0.42
N LEU A 36 8.71 -12.72 0.04
CA LEU A 36 8.50 -14.17 0.17
C LEU A 36 8.56 -14.88 -1.17
N LEU A 37 7.94 -14.30 -2.20
CA LEU A 37 7.92 -14.87 -3.55
C LEU A 37 9.29 -14.78 -4.22
N LEU A 38 10.03 -13.68 -3.99
CA LEU A 38 11.31 -13.42 -4.64
C LEU A 38 12.51 -13.99 -3.89
N GLY A 39 12.39 -14.23 -2.59
CA GLY A 39 13.46 -14.72 -1.71
C GLY A 39 14.18 -15.98 -2.22
N PRO A 40 13.46 -17.01 -2.74
CA PRO A 40 14.08 -18.20 -3.31
C PRO A 40 15.01 -17.94 -4.50
N PHE A 41 14.88 -16.81 -5.18
CA PHE A 41 15.66 -16.49 -6.38
C PHE A 41 16.95 -15.72 -6.08
N GLY A 42 17.30 -15.50 -4.80
CA GLY A 42 18.54 -14.83 -4.41
C GLY A 42 18.62 -13.37 -4.86
N VAL A 43 17.48 -12.72 -5.10
CA VAL A 43 17.46 -11.32 -5.53
C VAL A 43 17.94 -10.37 -4.43
N PRO A 44 18.48 -9.19 -4.79
CA PRO A 44 18.87 -8.18 -3.80
C PRO A 44 17.72 -7.76 -2.88
N SER A 45 18.04 -7.37 -1.63
CA SER A 45 17.03 -7.00 -0.62
C SER A 45 16.17 -5.78 -0.99
N TRP A 46 16.65 -4.92 -1.89
CA TRP A 46 15.91 -3.78 -2.42
C TRP A 46 14.96 -4.14 -3.58
N ALA A 47 15.14 -5.30 -4.21
CA ALA A 47 14.39 -5.68 -5.42
C ALA A 47 12.86 -5.79 -5.19
N PRO A 48 12.36 -6.41 -4.10
CA PRO A 48 10.92 -6.46 -3.85
C PRO A 48 10.28 -5.07 -3.77
N LEU A 49 10.96 -4.11 -3.16
CA LEU A 49 10.48 -2.74 -3.02
C LEU A 49 10.39 -2.03 -4.38
N VAL A 50 11.42 -2.15 -5.23
CA VAL A 50 11.41 -1.57 -6.58
C VAL A 50 10.30 -2.18 -7.44
N ILE A 51 10.09 -3.49 -7.34
CA ILE A 51 9.01 -4.18 -8.07
C ILE A 51 7.64 -3.68 -7.63
N VAL A 52 7.39 -3.63 -6.31
CA VAL A 52 6.12 -3.13 -5.77
C VAL A 52 5.87 -1.68 -6.21
N ILE A 53 6.86 -0.80 -6.09
CA ILE A 53 6.74 0.59 -6.54
C ILE A 53 6.46 0.67 -8.05
N GLY A 54 7.19 -0.09 -8.87
CA GLY A 54 6.99 -0.11 -10.32
C GLY A 54 5.58 -0.56 -10.72
N VAL A 55 5.04 -1.57 -10.05
CA VAL A 55 3.66 -2.03 -10.26
C VAL A 55 2.65 -0.95 -9.85
N LEU A 56 2.83 -0.32 -8.68
CA LEU A 56 1.95 0.76 -8.23
C LEU A 56 1.96 1.95 -9.19
N VAL A 57 3.14 2.33 -9.71
CA VAL A 57 3.27 3.38 -10.73
C VAL A 57 2.56 3.00 -12.02
N LEU A 58 2.69 1.74 -12.48
CA LEU A 58 1.98 1.26 -13.67
C LEU A 58 0.46 1.32 -13.49
N ILE A 59 -0.04 0.91 -12.32
CA ILE A 59 -1.47 0.97 -11.98
C ILE A 59 -1.94 2.43 -11.95
N ALA A 60 -1.22 3.29 -11.23
CA ALA A 60 -1.55 4.71 -11.13
C ALA A 60 -1.57 5.38 -12.51
N ARG A 61 -0.61 5.06 -13.38
CA ARG A 61 -0.58 5.55 -14.75
C ARG A 61 -1.78 5.09 -15.57
N ARG A 62 -2.29 3.88 -15.32
CA ARG A 62 -3.51 3.38 -15.98
C ARG A 62 -4.78 4.01 -15.43
N GLN A 63 -4.82 4.40 -14.16
CA GLN A 63 -5.96 5.10 -13.55
C GLN A 63 -6.11 6.54 -14.03
N GLN A 64 -5.02 7.16 -14.53
CA GLN A 64 -5.00 8.53 -15.04
C GLN A 64 -5.38 8.65 -16.54
N ARG A 65 -5.73 7.56 -17.22
CA ARG A 65 -6.25 7.56 -18.60
C ARG A 65 -7.77 7.46 -18.58
#